data_AF-A0A8S1K9B0-F1
#
_entry.id   AF-A0A8S1K9B0-F1
#
_cell.length_a   1.000
_cell.length_b   1.000
_cell.length_c   1.000
_cell.angle_alpha   90.00
_cell.angle_beta   90.00
_cell.angle_gamma   90.00
#
_symmetry.space_group_name_H-M   'P 1'
#
loop_
_entity.id
_entity.type
_entity.pdbx_description
1 polymer ?
#
loop_
_entity_poly.entity_id
_entity_poly.type
_entity_poly.pdbx_seq_one_letter_code
_entity_poly.pdbx_strand_id
1 'polypeptide(L)'
;MQQTVVTIDPSVCHAKLKSDKTLCGLAYFDDQISQKGIVLESLEYFRLMTFFKNYNYEGPSDILLIYLWVVSAHMIKTIENDQDQQAAAKKLDEIAREAIPTRSGDKKNFLGGLLKETPGETDKIQGYLKGLKDILAKEIIARFYKDGKRTFEAKFWTGIAKRKFMGLSYTGL
;
A
#
# COMPACT_ATOMS: atom_id res chain seq x y z
N MET A 1 22.23 -26.96 2.91
CA MET A 1 20.98 -26.55 3.59
C MET A 1 20.02 -26.05 2.52
N GLN A 2 19.11 -26.90 2.05
CA GLN A 2 18.04 -26.47 1.14
C GLN A 2 17.16 -25.50 1.94
N GLN A 3 17.00 -24.27 1.45
CA GLN A 3 16.01 -23.36 2.00
C GLN A 3 14.65 -23.99 1.75
N THR A 4 14.01 -24.47 2.81
CA THR A 4 12.60 -24.83 2.78
C THR A 4 11.85 -23.55 2.40
N VAL A 5 11.49 -23.43 1.12
CA VAL A 5 10.57 -22.40 0.68
C VAL A 5 9.25 -22.77 1.34
N VAL A 6 8.91 -22.06 2.42
CA VAL A 6 7.59 -22.16 3.02
C VAL A 6 6.62 -21.66 1.95
N THR A 7 6.07 -22.57 1.16
CA THR A 7 4.99 -22.30 0.23
C THR A 7 3.75 -22.07 1.09
N ILE A 8 3.61 -20.84 1.60
CA ILE A 8 2.35 -20.38 2.15
C ILE A 8 1.34 -20.48 0.99
N ASP A 9 0.22 -21.14 1.23
CA ASP A 9 -0.84 -21.29 0.25
C ASP A 9 -1.26 -19.89 -0.27
N PRO A 10 -1.22 -19.64 -1.59
CA PRO A 10 -1.60 -18.36 -2.19
C PRO A 10 -2.98 -17.87 -1.73
N SER A 11 -3.89 -18.80 -1.39
CA SER A 11 -5.26 -18.50 -0.96
C SER A 11 -5.38 -17.71 0.35
N VAL A 12 -4.32 -17.69 1.17
CA VAL A 12 -4.35 -17.08 2.52
C VAL A 12 -4.28 -15.55 2.47
N CYS A 13 -3.76 -14.98 1.39
CA CYS A 13 -3.44 -13.54 1.29
C CYS A 13 -4.19 -12.80 0.16
N HIS A 14 -5.23 -13.39 -0.43
CA HIS A 14 -6.12 -12.66 -1.32
C HIS A 14 -6.99 -11.69 -0.53
N ALA A 15 -7.42 -10.62 -1.19
CA ALA A 15 -8.38 -9.69 -0.64
C ALA A 15 -9.68 -10.41 -0.28
N LYS A 16 -10.03 -10.38 1.02
CA LYS A 16 -11.35 -10.78 1.49
C LYS A 16 -12.38 -9.76 1.02
N LEU A 17 -12.01 -8.47 1.02
CA LEU A 17 -12.89 -7.42 0.54
C LEU A 17 -12.80 -7.31 -0.99
N LYS A 18 -13.86 -7.78 -1.65
CA LYS A 18 -14.01 -7.72 -3.11
C LYS A 18 -14.93 -6.57 -3.49
N SER A 19 -14.61 -5.88 -4.59
CA SER A 19 -15.51 -4.92 -5.22
C SER A 19 -15.90 -5.41 -6.60
N ASP A 20 -17.17 -5.27 -6.95
CA ASP A 20 -17.69 -5.50 -8.30
C ASP A 20 -17.33 -4.35 -9.25
N LYS A 21 -17.02 -3.16 -8.70
CA LYS A 21 -16.65 -1.98 -9.48
C LYS A 21 -15.14 -1.88 -9.62
N THR A 22 -14.69 -1.51 -10.81
CA THR A 22 -13.28 -1.28 -11.10
C THR A 22 -13.06 0.10 -11.68
N LEU A 23 -11.86 0.65 -11.46
CA LEU A 23 -11.41 1.93 -11.99
C LEU A 23 -9.98 1.76 -12.48
N CYS A 24 -9.73 1.97 -13.78
CA CYS A 24 -8.43 1.67 -14.41
C CYS A 24 -7.88 0.26 -14.07
N GLY A 25 -8.76 -0.73 -13.89
CA GLY A 25 -8.40 -2.09 -13.49
C GLY A 25 -8.14 -2.34 -12.00
N LEU A 26 -8.19 -1.31 -11.14
CA LEU A 26 -8.17 -1.46 -9.68
C LEU A 26 -9.57 -1.63 -9.12
N ALA A 27 -9.70 -2.30 -7.97
CA ALA A 27 -10.96 -2.33 -7.23
C ALA A 27 -11.32 -0.92 -6.74
N TYR A 28 -12.60 -0.57 -6.91
CA TYR A 28 -13.13 0.74 -6.54
C TYR A 28 -14.25 0.59 -5.51
N PHE A 29 -14.10 1.25 -4.37
CA PHE A 29 -15.09 1.26 -3.29
C PHE A 29 -15.67 2.67 -3.16
N ASP A 30 -17.00 2.80 -3.25
CA ASP A 30 -17.69 4.09 -3.12
C ASP A 30 -17.77 4.58 -1.66
N ASP A 31 -17.87 3.65 -0.72
CA ASP A 31 -18.07 3.94 0.69
C ASP A 31 -16.75 3.97 1.47
N GLN A 32 -16.66 4.91 2.42
CA GLN A 32 -15.48 5.08 3.25
C GLN A 32 -15.20 3.88 4.18
N ILE A 33 -16.24 3.10 4.53
CA ILE A 33 -16.11 1.93 5.41
C ILE A 33 -15.30 0.85 4.70
N SER A 34 -15.65 0.53 3.45
CA SER A 34 -14.93 -0.43 2.62
C SER A 34 -13.54 0.06 2.24
N GLN A 35 -13.38 1.35 1.93
CA GLN A 35 -12.06 1.95 1.72
C GLN A 35 -11.15 1.79 2.95
N LYS A 36 -11.68 2.04 4.15
CA LYS A 36 -10.95 1.78 5.40
C LYS A 36 -10.70 0.29 5.61
N GLY A 37 -11.68 -0.55 5.28
CA GLY A 37 -11.58 -2.01 5.38
C GLY A 37 -10.42 -2.58 4.56
N ILE A 38 -10.31 -2.22 3.29
CA ILE A 38 -9.22 -2.70 2.42
C ILE A 38 -7.85 -2.18 2.88
N VAL A 39 -7.78 -0.95 3.42
CA VAL A 39 -6.53 -0.41 3.98
C VAL A 39 -6.11 -1.20 5.22
N LEU A 40 -7.03 -1.47 6.15
CA LEU A 40 -6.74 -2.26 7.34
C LEU A 40 -6.33 -3.69 6.97
N GLU A 41 -7.05 -4.32 6.05
CA GLU A 41 -6.71 -5.63 5.49
C GLU A 41 -5.30 -5.63 4.89
N SER A 42 -4.95 -4.59 4.12
CA SER A 42 -3.61 -4.46 3.55
C SER A 42 -2.52 -4.40 4.64
N LEU A 43 -2.75 -3.68 5.74
CA LEU A 43 -1.81 -3.59 6.86
C LEU A 43 -1.69 -4.90 7.65
N GLU A 44 -2.78 -5.67 7.77
CA GLU A 44 -2.72 -7.02 8.38
C GLU A 44 -1.82 -7.94 7.57
N TYR A 45 -2.01 -7.97 6.25
CA TYR A 45 -1.20 -8.78 5.33
C TYR A 45 0.20 -8.23 5.11
N PHE A 46 0.44 -6.94 5.39
CA PHE A 46 1.76 -6.31 5.25
C PHE A 46 2.83 -7.02 6.06
N ARG A 47 2.49 -7.58 7.24
CA ARG A 47 3.44 -8.36 8.05
C ARG A 47 3.92 -9.63 7.33
N LEU A 48 3.04 -10.21 6.50
CA LEU A 48 3.32 -11.40 5.72
C LEU A 48 4.04 -11.10 4.40
N MET A 49 4.00 -9.85 3.90
CA MET A 49 4.59 -9.49 2.60
C MET A 49 6.07 -9.87 2.48
N THR A 50 6.79 -9.89 3.60
CA THR A 50 8.23 -10.18 3.65
C THR A 50 8.62 -11.62 3.39
N PHE A 51 7.65 -12.54 3.35
CA PHE A 51 7.85 -13.95 3.04
C PHE A 51 7.68 -14.25 1.55
N PHE A 52 7.03 -13.35 0.79
CA PHE A 52 6.69 -13.59 -0.60
C PHE A 52 7.70 -12.94 -1.56
N LYS A 53 8.25 -13.73 -2.48
CA LYS A 53 9.01 -13.23 -3.63
C LYS A 53 8.10 -12.97 -4.84
N ASN A 54 7.11 -13.83 -5.00
CA ASN A 54 6.09 -13.77 -6.05
C ASN A 54 4.71 -13.81 -5.37
N TYR A 55 3.72 -13.17 -5.98
CA TYR A 55 2.34 -13.18 -5.52
C TYR A 55 1.42 -13.40 -6.71
N ASN A 56 0.63 -14.48 -6.65
CA ASN A 56 -0.39 -14.76 -7.66
C ASN A 56 -1.64 -13.95 -7.28
N TYR A 57 -1.93 -12.88 -8.00
CA TYR A 57 -3.12 -12.07 -7.77
C TYR A 57 -4.30 -12.62 -8.58
N GLU A 58 -5.48 -12.71 -7.95
CA GLU A 58 -6.71 -13.28 -8.53
C GLU A 58 -7.81 -12.21 -8.70
N GLY A 59 -7.43 -10.97 -9.00
CA GLY A 59 -8.40 -9.94 -9.39
C GLY A 59 -8.01 -8.51 -9.07
N PRO A 60 -8.95 -7.56 -9.29
CA PRO A 60 -8.70 -6.12 -9.12
C PRO A 60 -8.46 -5.71 -7.66
N SER A 61 -9.02 -6.43 -6.68
CA SER A 61 -8.78 -6.16 -5.26
C SER A 61 -7.37 -6.53 -4.83
N ASP A 62 -6.82 -7.63 -5.35
CA ASP A 62 -5.46 -8.05 -5.05
C ASP A 62 -4.43 -7.08 -5.64
N ILE A 63 -4.69 -6.53 -6.84
CA ILE A 63 -3.87 -5.47 -7.42
C ILE A 63 -3.88 -4.23 -6.52
N LEU A 64 -5.04 -3.88 -5.94
CA LEU A 64 -5.14 -2.79 -4.99
C LEU A 64 -4.36 -3.07 -3.68
N LEU A 65 -4.36 -4.31 -3.18
CA LEU A 65 -3.53 -4.71 -2.04
C LEU A 65 -2.04 -4.56 -2.34
N ILE A 66 -1.58 -5.01 -3.51
CA ILE A 66 -0.18 -4.84 -3.94
C ILE A 66 0.20 -3.37 -3.93
N TYR A 67 -0.66 -2.51 -4.48
CA TYR A 67 -0.46 -1.06 -4.47
C TYR A 67 -0.32 -0.53 -3.02
N LEU A 68 -1.25 -0.88 -2.14
CA LEU A 68 -1.25 -0.44 -0.75
C LEU A 68 0.00 -0.91 0.01
N TRP A 69 0.48 -2.13 -0.23
CA TRP A 69 1.70 -2.64 0.39
C TRP A 69 2.94 -1.86 -0.05
N VAL A 70 3.09 -1.58 -1.34
CA VAL A 70 4.24 -0.83 -1.85
C VAL A 70 4.25 0.60 -1.28
N VAL A 71 3.09 1.26 -1.24
CA VAL A 71 2.96 2.60 -0.65
C VAL A 71 3.22 2.57 0.86
N SER A 72 2.67 1.59 1.58
CA SER A 72 2.90 1.42 3.02
C SER A 72 4.39 1.30 3.34
N ALA A 73 5.12 0.49 2.58
CA ALA A 73 6.56 0.34 2.75
C ALA A 73 7.32 1.66 2.56
N HIS A 74 6.92 2.44 1.55
CA HIS A 74 7.53 3.75 1.28
C HIS A 74 7.23 4.78 2.39
N MET A 75 5.97 4.87 2.82
CA MET A 75 5.55 5.75 3.92
C MET A 75 6.29 5.41 5.22
N ILE A 76 6.32 4.13 5.59
CA ILE A 76 7.03 3.67 6.80
C ILE A 76 8.53 3.98 6.73
N LYS A 77 9.17 3.75 5.57
CA LYS A 77 10.59 4.05 5.39
C LYS A 77 10.89 5.54 5.50
N THR A 78 9.98 6.40 5.05
CA THR A 78 10.13 7.86 5.13
C THR A 78 10.17 8.35 6.58
N ILE A 79 9.33 7.76 7.44
CA ILE A 79 9.24 8.13 8.86
C ILE A 79 10.09 7.24 9.79
N GLU A 80 11.00 6.43 9.23
CA GLU A 80 11.79 5.45 9.98
C GLU A 80 12.53 6.07 11.17
N ASN A 81 13.02 7.30 11.05
CA ASN A 81 13.80 7.96 12.10
C ASN A 81 13.06 9.07 12.85
N ASP A 82 11.83 9.40 12.46
CA ASP A 82 11.07 10.50 13.07
C ASP A 82 10.60 10.15 14.48
N GLN A 83 10.89 10.99 15.47
CA GLN A 83 10.41 10.79 16.85
C GLN A 83 9.16 11.61 17.14
N ASP A 84 8.95 12.70 16.41
CA ASP A 84 7.79 13.56 16.55
C ASP A 84 6.64 13.11 15.64
N GLN A 85 5.49 12.88 16.27
CA GLN A 85 4.26 12.46 15.60
C GLN A 85 3.79 13.50 14.58
N GLN A 86 3.88 14.79 14.89
CA GLN A 86 3.37 15.86 14.01
C GLN A 86 4.23 16.00 12.76
N ALA A 87 5.56 16.01 12.93
CA ALA A 87 6.49 15.99 11.80
C ALA A 87 6.28 14.76 10.91
N ALA A 88 6.10 13.58 11.49
CA ALA A 88 5.84 12.36 10.73
C ALA A 88 4.50 12.43 9.96
N ALA A 89 3.43 12.90 10.60
CA ALA A 89 2.11 13.04 9.97
C ALA A 89 2.16 13.98 8.75
N LYS A 90 2.86 15.11 8.88
CA LYS A 90 3.01 16.07 7.77
C LYS A 90 3.72 15.45 6.55
N LYS A 91 4.78 14.67 6.76
CA LYS A 91 5.49 13.97 5.68
C LYS A 91 4.60 12.93 4.99
N LEU A 92 3.81 12.18 5.76
CA LEU A 92 2.89 11.21 5.17
C LEU A 92 1.76 11.89 4.38
N ASP A 93 1.24 13.02 4.85
CA ASP A 93 0.25 13.83 4.13
C ASP A 93 0.81 14.38 2.81
N GLU A 94 2.10 14.73 2.76
CA GLU A 94 2.78 15.14 1.53
C GLU A 94 2.80 13.98 0.52
N ILE A 95 3.23 12.78 0.93
CA ILE A 95 3.21 11.57 0.09
C ILE A 95 1.78 11.22 -0.36
N ALA A 96 0.79 11.40 0.52
CA ALA A 96 -0.60 11.11 0.18
C ALA A 96 -1.13 12.02 -0.95
N ARG A 97 -0.66 13.26 -1.04
CA ARG A 97 -1.01 14.20 -2.11
C ARG A 97 -0.29 13.94 -3.44
N GLU A 98 0.84 13.25 -3.43
CA GLU A 98 1.60 12.97 -4.66
C GLU A 98 0.73 12.22 -5.68
N ALA A 99 0.68 12.72 -6.91
CA ALA A 99 0.00 12.02 -7.99
C ALA A 99 0.79 10.75 -8.34
N ILE A 100 0.08 9.71 -8.77
CA ILE A 100 0.71 8.46 -9.18
C ILE A 100 0.76 8.43 -10.70
N PRO A 101 1.90 8.08 -11.30
CA PRO A 101 1.97 7.92 -12.73
C PRO A 101 1.06 6.76 -13.15
N THR A 102 -0.08 7.10 -13.76
CA THR A 102 -1.08 6.13 -14.26
C THR A 102 -0.81 5.71 -15.70
N ARG A 103 0.06 6.43 -16.41
CA ARG A 103 0.37 6.15 -17.82
C ARG A 103 1.12 4.83 -17.96
N SER A 104 0.70 4.01 -18.92
CA SER A 104 1.39 2.77 -19.25
C SER A 104 2.76 3.08 -19.86
N GLY A 105 3.82 2.43 -19.38
CA GLY A 105 5.20 2.62 -19.87
C GLY A 105 5.99 3.75 -19.20
N ASP A 106 5.41 4.51 -18.26
CA ASP A 106 6.18 5.41 -17.41
C ASP A 106 7.08 4.59 -16.47
N LYS A 107 8.40 4.86 -16.48
CA LYS A 107 9.36 4.21 -15.60
C LYS A 107 9.05 4.43 -14.11
N LYS A 108 8.32 5.50 -13.78
CA LYS A 108 7.85 5.79 -12.42
C LYS A 108 6.59 4.99 -12.04
N ASN A 109 5.86 4.42 -13.01
CA ASN A 109 4.71 3.55 -12.76
C ASN A 109 5.16 2.16 -12.32
N PHE A 110 5.36 2.01 -11.02
CA PHE A 110 5.81 0.76 -10.42
C PHE A 110 4.79 -0.38 -10.54
N LEU A 111 3.54 -0.11 -10.90
CA LEU A 111 2.54 -1.15 -11.15
C LEU A 111 2.64 -1.74 -12.56
N GLY A 112 3.55 -1.26 -13.41
CA GLY A 112 4.11 -2.04 -14.53
C GLY A 112 3.10 -2.71 -15.47
N GLY A 113 1.96 -2.06 -15.76
CA GLY A 113 0.90 -2.60 -16.62
C GLY A 113 -0.28 -3.28 -15.91
N LEU A 114 -0.26 -3.38 -14.57
CA LEU A 114 -1.42 -3.81 -13.78
C LEU A 114 -2.53 -2.75 -13.75
N LEU A 115 -2.15 -1.48 -13.86
CA LEU A 115 -3.06 -0.37 -14.14
C LEU A 115 -3.41 -0.37 -15.63
N LYS A 116 -4.70 -0.48 -15.93
CA LYS A 116 -5.22 -0.32 -17.29
C LYS A 116 -5.52 1.16 -17.51
N GLU A 117 -4.92 1.76 -18.53
CA GLU A 117 -5.30 3.13 -18.92
C GLU A 117 -6.72 3.13 -19.51
N THR A 118 -7.65 3.73 -18.78
CA THR A 118 -8.99 4.05 -19.30
C THR A 118 -9.09 5.56 -19.51
N PRO A 119 -9.27 6.05 -20.75
CA PRO A 119 -9.45 7.48 -21.02
C PRO A 119 -10.62 8.07 -20.21
N GLY A 120 -10.39 9.19 -19.53
CA GLY A 120 -11.40 9.89 -18.73
C GLY A 120 -11.55 9.42 -17.28
N GLU A 121 -10.94 8.30 -16.89
CA GLU A 121 -10.94 7.81 -15.50
C GLU A 121 -9.72 8.26 -14.69
N THR A 122 -8.73 8.86 -15.35
CA THR A 122 -7.44 9.22 -14.75
C THR A 122 -7.58 10.15 -13.54
N ASP A 123 -8.34 11.25 -13.65
CA ASP A 123 -8.48 12.18 -12.52
C ASP A 123 -9.25 11.54 -11.36
N LYS A 124 -10.23 10.69 -11.67
CA LYS A 124 -11.00 9.95 -10.68
C LYS A 124 -10.13 8.98 -9.91
N ILE A 125 -9.23 8.25 -10.59
CA ILE A 125 -8.32 7.33 -9.89
C ILE A 125 -7.30 8.07 -9.05
N GLN A 126 -6.78 9.21 -9.49
CA GLN A 126 -5.88 10.03 -8.66
C GLN A 126 -6.58 10.46 -7.37
N GLY A 127 -7.80 10.98 -7.47
CA GLY A 127 -8.60 11.36 -6.30
C GLY A 127 -8.88 10.19 -5.36
N TYR A 128 -9.23 9.04 -5.91
CA TYR A 128 -9.47 7.82 -5.15
C TYR A 128 -8.22 7.31 -4.42
N LEU A 129 -7.10 7.18 -5.12
CA LEU A 129 -5.83 6.71 -4.54
C LEU A 129 -5.29 7.69 -3.49
N LYS A 130 -5.47 9.00 -3.69
CA LYS A 130 -5.18 10.01 -2.68
C LYS A 130 -5.99 9.75 -1.39
N GLY A 131 -7.31 9.53 -1.52
CA GLY A 131 -8.17 9.21 -0.37
C GLY A 131 -7.71 7.95 0.39
N LEU A 132 -7.35 6.89 -0.33
CA LEU A 132 -6.81 5.68 0.28
C LEU A 132 -5.46 5.93 1.00
N LYS A 133 -4.58 6.74 0.40
CA LYS A 133 -3.30 7.12 1.02
C LYS A 133 -3.50 7.96 2.29
N ASP A 134 -4.48 8.85 2.31
CA ASP A 134 -4.82 9.64 3.50
C ASP A 134 -5.31 8.75 4.65
N ILE A 135 -6.16 7.74 4.35
CA ILE A 135 -6.60 6.75 5.35
C ILE A 135 -5.39 5.94 5.85
N LEU A 136 -4.56 5.45 4.92
CA LEU A 136 -3.37 4.67 5.23
C LEU A 136 -2.37 5.43 6.11
N ALA A 137 -2.10 6.70 5.80
CA ALA A 137 -1.22 7.56 6.57
C ALA A 137 -1.69 7.68 8.03
N LYS A 138 -2.98 7.93 8.26
CA LYS A 138 -3.58 8.02 9.60
C LYS A 138 -3.44 6.70 10.36
N GLU A 139 -3.69 5.58 9.69
CA GLU A 139 -3.59 4.23 10.29
C GLU A 139 -2.14 3.86 10.63
N ILE A 140 -1.15 4.30 9.84
CA ILE A 140 0.28 4.13 10.15
C ILE A 140 0.66 4.99 11.36
N ILE A 141 0.28 6.27 11.39
CA ILE A 141 0.59 7.17 12.51
C ILE A 141 -0.02 6.65 13.81
N ALA A 142 -1.26 6.18 13.79
CA ALA A 142 -1.92 5.62 14.96
C ALA A 142 -1.23 4.35 15.51
N ARG A 143 -0.51 3.59 14.68
CA ARG A 143 0.28 2.42 15.09
C ARG A 143 1.68 2.80 15.59
N PHE A 144 2.28 3.83 14.98
CA PHE A 144 3.66 4.23 15.26
C PHE A 144 3.79 5.17 16.46
N TYR A 145 2.74 5.92 16.78
CA TYR A 145 2.74 6.91 17.86
C TYR A 145 1.54 6.72 18.77
N LYS A 146 1.79 6.71 20.08
CA LYS A 146 0.75 6.69 21.12
C LYS A 146 1.08 7.77 22.14
N ASP A 147 0.11 8.63 22.43
CA ASP A 147 0.27 9.77 23.35
C ASP A 147 1.48 10.67 22.98
N GLY A 148 1.69 10.90 21.66
CA GLY A 148 2.80 11.69 21.14
C GLY A 148 4.18 11.00 21.17
N LYS A 149 4.26 9.77 21.69
CA LYS A 149 5.51 9.01 21.80
C LYS A 149 5.55 7.87 20.80
N ARG A 150 6.73 7.67 20.19
CA ARG A 150 6.96 6.57 19.27
C ARG A 150 6.86 5.22 19.99
N THR A 151 6.08 4.31 19.42
CA THR A 151 5.84 2.97 19.98
C THR A 151 7.00 2.02 19.66
N PHE A 152 7.16 0.98 20.48
CA PHE A 152 8.11 -0.09 20.18
C PHE A 152 7.71 -0.87 18.91
N GLU A 153 6.41 -0.91 18.59
CA GLU A 153 5.91 -1.58 17.38
C GLU A 153 6.50 -0.99 16.10
N ALA A 154 6.73 0.32 16.06
CA ALA A 154 7.32 1.02 14.93
C ALA A 154 8.61 0.36 14.43
N LYS A 155 9.42 -0.22 15.33
CA LYS A 155 10.66 -0.93 14.98
C LYS A 155 10.39 -2.17 14.10
N PHE A 156 9.36 -2.94 14.40
CA PHE A 156 9.03 -4.16 13.64
C PHE A 156 8.49 -3.81 12.25
N TRP A 157 7.56 -2.86 12.18
CA TRP A 157 7.03 -2.36 10.91
C TRP A 157 8.13 -1.78 10.02
N THR A 158 9.06 -1.03 10.60
CA THR A 158 10.25 -0.51 9.90
C THR A 158 11.12 -1.64 9.37
N GLY A 159 11.38 -2.67 10.17
CA GLY A 159 12.16 -3.85 9.74
C GLY A 159 11.53 -4.58 8.55
N ILE A 160 10.19 -4.67 8.54
CA ILE A 160 9.41 -5.30 7.47
C ILE A 160 9.47 -4.44 6.19
N ALA A 161 9.29 -3.11 6.32
CA ALA A 161 9.30 -2.16 5.21
C ALA A 161 10.65 -2.05 4.47
N LYS A 162 11.76 -2.50 5.06
CA LYS A 162 13.07 -2.53 4.41
C LYS A 162 13.15 -3.51 3.24
N ARG A 163 12.29 -4.53 3.21
CA ARG A 163 12.26 -5.52 2.13
C ARG A 163 11.36 -5.03 1.01
N LYS A 164 11.86 -5.08 -0.23
CA LYS A 164 11.07 -4.73 -1.41
C LYS A 164 10.17 -5.90 -1.79
N PHE A 165 8.86 -5.67 -1.82
CA PHE A 165 7.89 -6.62 -2.32
C PHE A 165 7.97 -6.69 -3.86
N MET A 166 8.17 -7.88 -4.42
CA MET A 166 8.29 -8.13 -5.88
C MET A 166 9.31 -7.22 -6.62
N GLY A 167 10.30 -6.67 -5.91
CA GLY A 167 11.24 -5.69 -6.46
C GLY A 167 10.62 -4.31 -6.78
N LEU A 168 9.33 -4.12 -6.50
CA LEU A 168 8.61 -2.87 -6.71
C LEU A 168 9.03 -1.81 -5.70
N SER A 169 9.01 -0.55 -6.13
CA SER A 169 9.28 0.60 -5.27
C SER A 169 8.39 1.75 -5.67
N TYR A 170 7.75 2.37 -4.69
CA TYR A 170 7.03 3.62 -4.90
C TYR A 170 8.02 4.67 -5.41
N THR A 171 7.67 5.29 -6.53
CA THR A 171 8.35 6.45 -7.07
C THR A 171 7.27 7.50 -7.28
N GLY A 172 7.23 8.49 -6.37
CA GLY A 172 6.37 9.65 -6.51
C GLY A 172 6.70 10.44 -7.80
N LEU A 173 5.72 11.21 -8.28
CA LEU A 173 5.92 12.10 -9.42
C LEU A 173 6.74 13.33 -9.03
#